data_AF-A0A970X5U8-F1
#
_entry.id   AF-A0A970X5U8-F1
#
_cell.length_a   1.000
_cell.length_b   1.000
_cell.length_c   1.000
_cell.angle_alpha   90.00
_cell.angle_beta   90.00
_cell.angle_gamma   90.00
#
_symmetry.space_group_name_H-M   'P 1'
#
loop_
_entity.id
_entity.type
_entity.pdbx_description
1 polymer ?
#
loop_
_entity_poly.entity_id
_entity_poly.type
_entity_poly.pdbx_seq_one_letter_code
_entity_poly.pdbx_strand_id
1 'polypeptide(L)'
;MDPAALRNRLLVVTGMWRDATDEPLPKLPPGDPVAQIEAFELRVVDLMFAEATPETARRVADRTWDLVHDRPDDDPVKRRVVEGHEQLARMSAPRGVPDPE
;
A
#
# COMPACT_ATOMS: atom_id res chain seq x y z
N MET A 1 -20.57 5.98 -3.86
CA MET A 1 -20.06 4.74 -3.21
C MET A 1 -20.94 4.43 -2.01
N ASP A 2 -21.25 3.16 -1.79
CA ASP A 2 -22.08 2.73 -0.68
C ASP A 2 -21.34 2.82 0.67
N PRO A 3 -22.02 3.22 1.76
CA PRO A 3 -21.39 3.37 3.08
C PRO A 3 -20.83 2.05 3.63
N ALA A 4 -21.40 0.91 3.23
CA ALA A 4 -20.88 -0.41 3.56
C ALA A 4 -19.51 -0.68 2.91
N ALA A 5 -19.33 -0.27 1.66
CA ALA A 5 -18.07 -0.40 0.94
C ALA A 5 -16.97 0.47 1.57
N LEU A 6 -17.30 1.70 1.98
CA LEU A 6 -16.38 2.58 2.70
C LEU A 6 -15.95 2.01 4.05
N ARG A 7 -16.89 1.44 4.82
CA ARG A 7 -16.57 0.77 6.08
C ARG A 7 -15.64 -0.42 5.86
N ASN A 8 -15.88 -1.22 4.82
CA ASN A 8 -15.01 -2.36 4.50
C ASN A 8 -13.59 -1.89 4.17
N ARG A 9 -13.44 -0.90 3.27
CA ARG A 9 -12.14 -0.29 2.96
C ARG A 9 -11.41 0.18 4.21
N LEU A 10 -12.11 0.91 5.09
CA LEU A 10 -11.53 1.39 6.35
C LEU A 10 -11.06 0.25 7.26
N LEU A 11 -11.82 -0.84 7.39
CA LEU A 11 -11.43 -2.00 8.19
C LEU A 11 -10.18 -2.69 7.64
N VAL A 12 -10.11 -2.87 6.32
CA VAL A 12 -8.94 -3.48 5.67
C VAL A 12 -7.69 -2.62 5.86
N VAL A 13 -7.76 -1.33 5.55
CA VAL A 13 -6.59 -0.42 5.64
C VAL A 13 -6.12 -0.23 7.09
N THR A 14 -7.05 -0.16 8.06
CA THR A 14 -6.67 -0.09 9.49
C THR A 14 -6.02 -1.38 9.98
N GLY A 15 -6.44 -2.54 9.46
CA GLY A 15 -5.79 -3.82 9.71
C GLY A 15 -4.36 -3.85 9.14
N MET A 16 -4.17 -3.37 7.91
CA MET A 16 -2.83 -3.26 7.32
C MET A 16 -1.91 -2.33 8.10
N TRP A 17 -2.41 -1.17 8.55
CA TRP A 17 -1.63 -0.25 9.38
C TRP A 17 -1.09 -0.90 10.66
N ARG A 18 -1.95 -1.63 11.38
CA ARG A 18 -1.57 -2.31 12.63
C ARG A 18 -0.61 -3.48 12.45
N ASP A 19 -0.58 -4.07 11.26
CA ASP A 19 0.35 -5.15 10.96
C ASP A 19 1.69 -4.61 10.48
N ALA A 20 1.67 -3.51 9.73
CA ALA A 20 2.86 -2.82 9.26
C ALA A 20 3.54 -2.01 10.38
N THR A 21 2.80 -1.52 11.37
CA THR A 21 3.29 -0.64 12.43
C THR A 21 2.66 -0.96 13.78
N ASP A 22 3.39 -0.67 14.86
CA ASP A 22 2.85 -0.65 16.23
C ASP A 22 2.27 0.74 16.60
N GLU A 23 2.22 1.67 15.64
CA GLU A 23 1.81 3.06 15.89
C GLU A 23 0.29 3.22 15.98
N PRO A 24 -0.20 4.18 16.78
CA PRO A 24 -1.62 4.48 16.82
C PRO A 24 -2.12 4.95 15.45
N LEU A 25 -3.38 4.65 15.13
CA LEU A 25 -4.00 5.08 13.89
C LEU A 25 -3.88 6.61 13.73
N PRO A 26 -3.40 7.10 12.58
CA PRO A 26 -3.24 8.53 12.36
C PRO A 26 -4.59 9.22 12.34
N LYS A 27 -4.65 10.43 12.88
CA LYS A 27 -5.86 11.26 12.81
C LYS A 27 -6.12 11.66 11.36
N LEU A 28 -7.29 11.30 10.85
CA LEU A 28 -7.72 11.73 9.52
C LEU A 28 -8.24 13.17 9.60
N PRO A 29 -7.80 14.08 8.71
CA PRO A 29 -8.29 15.45 8.69
C PRO A 29 -9.80 15.46 8.39
N PRO A 30 -10.60 16.34 9.00
CA PRO A 30 -12.05 16.39 8.76
C PRO A 30 -12.34 16.71 7.30
N GLY A 31 -13.36 16.05 6.72
CA GLY A 31 -13.71 16.22 5.31
C GLY A 31 -14.65 15.14 4.79
N ASP A 32 -14.63 14.96 3.46
CA ASP A 32 -15.39 13.91 2.80
C ASP A 32 -14.85 12.51 3.19
N PRO A 33 -15.71 11.58 3.63
CA PRO A 33 -15.28 10.27 4.12
C PRO A 33 -14.58 9.43 3.05
N VAL A 34 -14.92 9.60 1.77
CA VAL A 34 -14.24 8.91 0.66
C VAL A 34 -12.82 9.43 0.54
N ALA A 35 -12.66 10.76 0.49
CA ALA A 35 -11.35 11.40 0.41
C ALA A 35 -10.47 11.10 1.63
N GLN A 36 -11.07 11.01 2.83
CA GLN A 36 -10.35 10.63 4.05
C GLN A 36 -9.80 9.21 3.99
N ILE A 37 -10.64 8.25 3.57
CA ILE A 37 -10.23 6.84 3.47
C ILE A 37 -9.18 6.68 2.38
N GLU A 38 -9.35 7.33 1.23
CA GLU A 38 -8.38 7.30 0.15
C GLU A 38 -7.02 7.88 0.58
N ALA A 39 -7.01 9.04 1.24
CA ALA A 39 -5.80 9.63 1.77
C ALA A 39 -5.12 8.72 2.81
N PHE A 40 -5.91 8.01 3.62
CA PHE A 40 -5.38 7.05 4.56
C PHE A 40 -4.75 5.85 3.86
N GLU A 41 -5.44 5.27 2.87
CA GLU A 41 -4.93 4.17 2.05
C GLU A 41 -3.60 4.53 1.38
N LEU A 42 -3.51 5.70 0.77
CA LEU A 42 -2.26 6.20 0.17
C LEU A 42 -1.14 6.28 1.20
N ARG A 43 -1.43 6.77 2.41
CA ARG A 43 -0.44 6.85 3.48
C ARG A 43 0.03 5.49 3.97
N VAL A 44 -0.86 4.51 4.11
CA VAL A 44 -0.49 3.14 4.52
C VAL A 44 0.36 2.48 3.44
N VAL A 45 -0.02 2.63 2.17
CA VAL A 45 0.75 2.13 1.03
C VAL A 45 2.15 2.75 0.99
N ASP A 46 2.24 4.08 1.13
CA ASP A 46 3.52 4.80 1.13
C ASP A 46 4.43 4.35 2.28
N LEU A 47 3.87 4.20 3.49
CA LEU A 47 4.61 3.72 4.64
C LEU A 47 5.09 2.27 4.45
N MET A 48 4.24 1.38 3.95
CA MET A 48 4.64 0.00 3.68
C MET A 48 5.77 -0.07 2.64
N PHE A 49 5.76 0.80 1.63
CA PHE A 49 6.86 0.89 0.68
C PHE A 49 8.13 1.49 1.28
N ALA A 50 8.01 2.49 2.16
CA ALA A 50 9.14 3.11 2.84
C ALA A 50 9.86 2.14 3.80
N GLU A 51 9.09 1.33 4.53
CA GLU A 51 9.59 0.35 5.49
C GLU A 51 9.92 -1.01 4.84
N ALA A 52 9.68 -1.16 3.53
CA ALA A 52 9.98 -2.39 2.82
C ALA A 52 11.49 -2.64 2.78
N THR A 53 11.88 -3.87 3.13
CA THR A 53 13.24 -4.38 2.99
C THR A 53 13.29 -5.38 1.84
N PRO A 54 14.48 -5.76 1.32
CA PRO A 54 14.58 -6.79 0.28
C PRO A 54 13.87 -8.10 0.65
N GLU A 55 13.90 -8.47 1.95
CA GLU A 55 13.27 -9.68 2.48
C GLU A 55 11.74 -9.55 2.55
N THR A 56 11.22 -8.35 2.81
CA THR A 56 9.76 -8.11 2.94
C THR A 56 9.13 -7.56 1.67
N ALA A 57 9.91 -7.11 0.68
CA ALA A 57 9.44 -6.45 -0.53
C ALA A 57 8.38 -7.27 -1.28
N ARG A 58 8.57 -8.58 -1.45
CA ARG A 58 7.58 -9.45 -2.09
C ARG A 58 6.26 -9.49 -1.31
N ARG A 59 6.34 -9.59 0.03
CA ARG A 59 5.16 -9.62 0.91
C ARG A 59 4.42 -8.27 0.89
N VAL A 60 5.16 -7.16 0.89
CA VAL A 60 4.59 -5.82 0.77
C VAL A 60 3.89 -5.64 -0.58
N ALA A 61 4.51 -6.08 -1.67
CA ALA A 61 3.91 -6.00 -3.01
C ALA A 61 2.59 -6.79 -3.09
N ASP A 62 2.59 -8.04 -2.62
CA ASP A 62 1.41 -8.90 -2.62
C ASP A 62 0.27 -8.30 -1.78
N ARG A 63 0.59 -7.82 -0.57
CA ARG A 63 -0.40 -7.21 0.32
C ARG A 63 -0.99 -5.91 -0.22
N THR A 64 -0.14 -5.05 -0.78
CA THR A 64 -0.59 -3.80 -1.41
C THR A 64 -1.42 -4.08 -2.67
N TRP A 65 -1.12 -5.16 -3.39
CA TRP A 65 -1.92 -5.61 -4.53
C TRP A 65 -3.30 -6.11 -4.12
N ASP A 66 -3.41 -6.91 -3.06
CA ASP A 66 -4.68 -7.42 -2.53
C ASP A 66 -5.66 -6.28 -2.17
N LEU A 67 -5.15 -5.11 -1.78
CA LEU A 67 -5.97 -3.92 -1.51
C LEU A 67 -6.65 -3.35 -2.77
N VAL A 68 -5.99 -3.45 -3.93
CA VAL A 68 -6.31 -2.66 -5.13
C VAL A 68 -6.59 -3.48 -6.39
N HIS A 69 -6.38 -4.80 -6.40
CA HIS A 69 -6.47 -5.62 -7.62
C HIS A 69 -7.85 -5.58 -8.29
N ASP A 70 -8.93 -5.51 -7.49
CA ASP A 70 -10.33 -5.43 -7.95
C ASP A 70 -10.77 -4.00 -8.31
N ARG A 71 -9.92 -3.00 -8.05
CA ARG A 71 -10.24 -1.58 -8.28
C ARG A 71 -9.97 -1.16 -9.74
N PRO A 72 -10.65 -0.12 -10.24
CA PRO A 72 -10.36 0.45 -11.55
C PRO A 72 -8.93 0.98 -11.62
N ASP A 73 -8.33 0.96 -12.81
CA ASP A 73 -6.95 1.42 -13.05
C ASP A 73 -6.76 2.93 -12.85
N ASP A 74 -7.86 3.70 -12.93
CA ASP A 74 -7.84 5.13 -12.61
C ASP A 74 -7.90 5.39 -11.09
N ASP A 75 -8.07 4.38 -10.23
CA ASP A 75 -8.03 4.59 -8.78
C ASP A 75 -6.64 5.10 -8.35
N PRO A 76 -6.55 6.23 -7.62
CA PRO A 76 -5.26 6.83 -7.26
C PRO A 76 -4.43 5.92 -6.36
N VAL A 77 -5.06 5.09 -5.52
CA VAL A 77 -4.36 4.11 -4.67
C VAL A 77 -3.77 3.01 -5.55
N LYS A 78 -4.53 2.51 -6.53
CA LYS A 78 -4.02 1.50 -7.47
C LYS A 78 -2.82 1.99 -8.26
N ARG A 79 -2.90 3.23 -8.80
CA ARG A 79 -1.77 3.87 -9.48
C ARG A 79 -0.53 3.93 -8.60
N ARG A 80 -0.68 4.39 -7.35
CA ARG A 80 0.43 4.46 -6.40
C ARG A 80 1.05 3.10 -6.08
N VAL A 81 0.22 2.06 -5.95
CA VAL A 81 0.68 0.68 -5.70
C VAL A 81 1.52 0.16 -6.88
N VAL A 82 1.03 0.34 -8.10
CA VAL A 82 1.74 -0.07 -9.32
C VAL A 82 3.08 0.65 -9.44
N GLU A 83 3.12 1.96 -9.21
CA GLU A 83 4.36 2.75 -9.20
C GLU A 83 5.35 2.28 -8.11
N GLY A 84 4.83 1.88 -6.94
CA GLY A 84 5.65 1.36 -5.84
C GLY A 84 6.22 -0.03 -6.09
N HIS A 85 5.50 -0.87 -6.84
CA HIS A 85 5.95 -2.23 -7.17
C HIS A 85 7.24 -2.25 -7.98
N GLU A 86 7.45 -1.27 -8.87
CA GLU A 86 8.71 -1.15 -9.60
C GLU A 86 9.91 -0.92 -8.65
N GLN A 87 9.72 -0.14 -7.59
CA GLN A 87 10.74 0.09 -6.58
C GLN A 87 11.03 -1.17 -5.77
N LEU A 88 9.98 -1.89 -5.35
CA LEU A 88 10.11 -3.15 -4.63
C LEU A 88 10.76 -4.25 -5.48
N ALA A 89 10.46 -4.30 -6.78
CA ALA A 89 11.09 -5.23 -7.71
C ALA A 89 12.60 -4.96 -7.82
N ARG A 90 13.01 -3.69 -7.84
CA ARG A 90 14.44 -3.32 -7.81
C ARG A 90 15.13 -3.69 -6.50
N MET A 91 14.42 -3.61 -5.36
CA MET A 91 14.97 -3.98 -4.04
C MET A 91 15.10 -5.49 -3.84
N SER A 92 14.16 -6.27 -4.38
CA SER A 92 14.11 -7.73 -4.26
C SER A 92 14.93 -8.44 -5.33
N ALA A 93 15.31 -7.75 -6.41
CA ALA A 93 16.27 -8.27 -7.36
C ALA A 93 17.59 -8.55 -6.62
N PRO A 94 18.16 -9.77 -6.74
CA PRO A 94 19.49 -10.04 -6.20
C PRO A 94 20.43 -8.99 -6.79
N ARG A 95 21.10 -8.20 -5.93
CA ARG A 95 22.18 -7.28 -6.34
C ARG A 95 23.03 -8.05 -7.35
N GLY A 96 23.11 -7.49 -8.57
CA GLY A 96 23.72 -8.15 -9.71
C GLY A 96 24.95 -8.95 -9.31
N VAL A 97 24.89 -10.25 -9.59
CA VAL A 97 26.12 -10.98 -9.88
C VAL A 97 26.75 -10.21 -11.04
N PRO A 98 27.96 -9.66 -10.92
CA PRO A 98 28.63 -9.11 -12.10
C PRO A 98 28.80 -10.26 -13.09
N ASP A 99 28.28 -10.11 -14.30
CA ASP A 99 28.56 -11.01 -15.43
C ASP A 99 30.08 -11.26 -15.52
N PRO A 100 30.54 -12.51 -15.44
CA PRO A 100 31.94 -12.84 -15.69
C PRO A 100 32.12 -13.27 -17.14
N GLU A 101 32.33 -12.33 -18.07
CA GLU A 101 32.97 -12.61 -19.38
C GLU A 101 33.86 -11.44 -19.84
#